data_AF-A0A2G9ZZV6-F1
#
_entry.id   AF-A0A2G9ZZV6-F1
#
_cell.length_a   1.000
_cell.length_b   1.000
_cell.length_c   1.000
_cell.angle_alpha   90.00
_cell.angle_beta   90.00
_cell.angle_gamma   90.00
#
_symmetry.space_group_name_H-M   'P 1'
#
loop_
_entity.id
_entity.type
_entity.pdbx_description
1 polymer ?
#
loop_
_entity_poly.entity_id
_entity_poly.type
_entity_poly.pdbx_seq_one_letter_code
_entity_poly.pdbx_strand_id
1 'polypeptide(L)'
;MVPACGWACSRQMLYGMSAIVGWSKNDPTLNPLLIKEQSHAHRLSLLMNIETHNERIVSIGGWCGVSLVVRKKMALCREAFPFDYILSSFQGIIHFLRDDFDGFFPDQLLPCIENGRRQFAGPHTIFPHHDLQNPMVVKAFKRRIRRFLSLLAQEDPVLFVRASGAYFDEAHQIPEFISAIRERFPALKFRLLFISHYQGEGKKFHTTNPNVIIHYLDTEASWEEDYSRLVGEALGRNGSNRL
;
A
#
# COMPACT_ATOMS: atom_id res chain seq x y z
N MET A 1 -54.82 16.65 22.96
CA MET A 1 -55.61 16.16 21.81
C MET A 1 -54.66 15.55 20.80
N VAL A 2 -54.84 14.25 20.59
CA VAL A 2 -54.17 13.42 19.57
C VAL A 2 -55.03 13.48 18.30
N PRO A 3 -54.46 13.24 17.11
CA PRO A 3 -55.01 12.13 16.34
C PRO A 3 -53.92 11.14 15.92
N ALA A 4 -54.27 9.88 16.12
CA ALA A 4 -53.56 8.68 15.76
C ALA A 4 -54.34 8.01 14.63
N CYS A 5 -53.61 7.48 13.65
CA CYS A 5 -54.00 6.42 12.71
C CYS A 5 -52.67 5.94 12.11
N GLY A 6 -52.13 4.75 12.31
CA GLY A 6 -52.67 3.52 12.85
C GLY A 6 -52.85 2.49 11.75
N TRP A 7 -51.79 1.79 11.33
CA TRP A 7 -51.87 0.50 10.63
C TRP A 7 -50.71 -0.40 11.05
N ALA A 8 -51.05 -1.45 11.80
CA ALA A 8 -50.25 -2.63 12.03
C ALA A 8 -51.17 -3.85 11.90
N CYS A 9 -50.87 -4.77 10.97
CA CYS A 9 -51.21 -6.21 10.94
C CYS A 9 -50.68 -6.72 9.57
N SER A 10 -50.03 -7.87 9.40
CA SER A 10 -50.36 -9.19 9.93
C SER A 10 -49.19 -10.19 9.83
N ARG A 11 -49.31 -11.26 10.62
CA ARG A 11 -48.40 -12.39 10.87
C ARG A 11 -48.24 -13.39 9.71
N GLN A 12 -47.09 -14.06 9.72
CA GLN A 12 -46.80 -15.50 9.53
C GLN A 12 -47.46 -16.31 8.39
N MET A 13 -46.61 -16.92 7.56
CA MET A 13 -46.68 -18.35 7.26
C MET A 13 -45.29 -19.01 7.34
N LEU A 14 -45.30 -20.19 7.94
CA LEU A 14 -44.22 -21.16 8.18
C LEU A 14 -44.02 -22.10 6.97
N TYR A 15 -43.01 -22.97 7.11
CA TYR A 15 -42.58 -24.17 6.33
C TYR A 15 -41.32 -23.93 5.48
N GLY A 16 -40.16 -24.55 5.72
CA GLY A 16 -39.75 -25.53 6.74
C GLY A 16 -38.24 -25.85 6.66
N MET A 17 -37.71 -26.30 7.80
CA MET A 17 -36.58 -27.23 8.09
C MET A 17 -35.95 -27.96 6.87
N SER A 18 -34.64 -28.23 6.72
CA SER A 18 -33.58 -28.74 7.62
C SER A 18 -32.21 -28.51 6.93
N ALA A 19 -31.16 -28.06 7.63
CA ALA A 19 -30.07 -28.85 8.23
C ALA A 19 -29.24 -29.79 7.30
N ILE A 20 -27.97 -29.38 7.13
CA ILE A 20 -26.70 -30.16 7.11
C ILE A 20 -26.53 -31.29 6.07
N VAL A 21 -25.59 -31.14 5.12
CA VAL A 21 -24.60 -32.19 4.76
C VAL A 21 -23.29 -31.54 4.30
N GLY A 22 -22.16 -32.03 4.85
CA GLY A 22 -20.81 -31.56 4.56
C GLY A 22 -20.34 -31.84 3.13
N TRP A 23 -19.50 -30.96 2.60
CA TRP A 23 -18.88 -31.13 1.31
C TRP A 23 -17.71 -32.12 1.41
N SER A 24 -17.96 -33.32 0.91
CA SER A 24 -16.98 -34.36 0.62
C SER A 24 -16.15 -33.96 -0.62
N LYS A 25 -14.84 -34.23 -0.59
CA LYS A 25 -13.86 -33.91 -1.64
C LYS A 25 -13.95 -34.77 -2.92
N ASN A 26 -15.03 -35.49 -3.18
CA ASN A 26 -15.14 -36.40 -4.32
C ASN A 26 -16.50 -36.28 -5.04
N ASP A 27 -16.71 -35.20 -5.77
CA ASP A 27 -17.80 -35.11 -6.77
C ASP A 27 -17.19 -35.20 -8.19
N PRO A 28 -17.49 -36.26 -8.97
CA PRO A 28 -16.91 -36.47 -10.30
C PRO A 28 -17.62 -35.67 -11.41
N THR A 29 -18.47 -34.68 -11.09
CA THR A 29 -19.18 -33.87 -12.10
C THR A 29 -18.63 -32.45 -12.28
N LEU A 30 -17.39 -32.19 -11.85
CA LEU A 30 -16.69 -30.94 -12.17
C LEU A 30 -16.52 -30.80 -13.71
N ASN A 31 -17.19 -29.79 -14.25
CA ASN A 31 -17.22 -29.41 -15.65
C ASN A 31 -15.80 -29.47 -16.29
N PRO A 32 -15.58 -30.24 -17.38
CA PRO A 32 -14.28 -30.38 -18.03
C PRO A 32 -13.65 -29.05 -18.47
N LEU A 33 -14.47 -28.01 -18.67
CA LEU A 33 -14.01 -26.66 -18.99
C LEU A 33 -13.41 -25.94 -17.77
N LEU A 34 -13.96 -26.14 -16.57
CA LEU A 34 -13.40 -25.59 -15.32
C LEU A 34 -12.06 -26.26 -14.95
N ILE A 35 -11.94 -27.56 -15.19
CA ILE A 35 -10.70 -28.32 -14.96
C ILE A 35 -9.64 -27.93 -16.01
N LYS A 36 -10.03 -27.67 -17.27
CA LYS A 36 -9.12 -27.16 -18.29
C LYS A 36 -8.64 -25.74 -17.96
N GLU A 37 -9.51 -24.82 -17.55
CA GLU A 37 -9.12 -23.45 -17.19
C GLU A 37 -8.20 -23.40 -15.97
N GLN A 38 -8.49 -24.18 -14.93
CA GLN A 38 -7.63 -24.28 -13.74
C GLN A 38 -6.28 -24.93 -14.08
N SER A 39 -6.26 -25.98 -14.92
CA SER A 39 -5.00 -26.61 -15.34
C SER A 39 -4.19 -25.74 -16.32
N HIS A 40 -4.84 -24.88 -17.11
CA HIS A 40 -4.18 -23.95 -18.02
C HIS A 40 -3.56 -22.77 -17.26
N ALA A 41 -4.27 -22.21 -16.27
CA ALA A 41 -3.73 -21.20 -15.37
C ALA A 41 -2.53 -21.74 -14.55
N HIS A 42 -2.63 -22.99 -14.07
CA HIS A 42 -1.54 -23.64 -13.34
C HIS A 42 -0.35 -23.98 -14.24
N ARG A 43 -0.58 -24.47 -15.47
CA ARG A 43 0.47 -24.72 -16.47
C ARG A 43 1.14 -23.44 -16.97
N LEU A 44 0.39 -22.33 -17.12
CA LEU A 44 0.95 -21.02 -17.43
C LEU A 44 1.80 -20.49 -16.27
N SER A 45 1.41 -20.73 -15.01
CA SER A 45 2.24 -20.39 -13.84
C SER A 45 3.52 -21.22 -13.74
N LEU A 46 3.52 -22.44 -14.29
CA LEU A 46 4.70 -23.33 -14.30
C LEU A 46 5.63 -23.03 -15.49
N LEU A 47 5.09 -22.58 -16.62
CA LEU A 47 5.83 -22.19 -17.83
C LEU A 47 6.39 -20.77 -17.74
N MET A 48 5.77 -19.90 -16.95
CA MET A 48 6.31 -18.61 -16.55
C MET A 48 6.93 -18.77 -15.17
N ASN A 49 8.21 -19.15 -15.12
CA ASN A 49 9.01 -19.23 -13.90
C ASN A 49 9.30 -17.81 -13.33
N ILE A 50 8.24 -17.03 -13.17
CA ILE A 50 8.24 -15.78 -12.46
C ILE A 50 7.99 -16.19 -11.00
N GLU A 51 9.04 -16.13 -10.18
CA GLU A 51 8.84 -16.07 -8.74
C GLU A 51 7.96 -14.84 -8.44
N THR A 52 6.64 -15.01 -8.48
CA THR A 52 5.74 -13.96 -8.03
C THR A 52 5.90 -13.91 -6.52
N HIS A 53 6.70 -12.98 -6.02
CA HIS A 53 6.80 -12.74 -4.60
C HIS A 53 5.40 -12.39 -4.08
N ASN A 54 4.84 -13.24 -3.21
CA ASN A 54 3.51 -13.05 -2.61
C ASN A 54 3.61 -12.01 -1.48
N GLU A 55 4.07 -10.82 -1.83
CA GLU A 55 4.32 -9.72 -0.91
C GLU A 55 3.12 -8.76 -0.86
N ARG A 56 2.86 -8.23 0.34
CA ARG A 56 1.98 -7.08 0.50
C ARG A 56 2.74 -5.82 0.10
N ILE A 57 2.22 -5.11 -0.89
CA ILE A 57 2.86 -3.86 -1.35
C ILE A 57 2.32 -2.68 -0.55
N VAL A 58 3.24 -1.91 0.02
CA VAL A 58 2.91 -0.74 0.83
C VAL A 58 3.70 0.47 0.36
N SER A 59 3.00 1.49 -0.12
CA SER A 59 3.58 2.81 -0.30
C SER A 59 3.91 3.42 1.06
N ILE A 60 5.16 3.83 1.25
CA ILE A 60 5.58 4.60 2.43
C ILE A 60 5.69 6.11 2.14
N GLY A 61 5.28 6.53 0.94
CA GLY A 61 4.97 7.94 0.65
C GLY A 61 6.12 8.71 0.02
N GLY A 62 6.18 9.99 0.41
CA GLY A 62 6.98 11.12 -0.09
C GLY A 62 6.80 11.54 -1.55
N TRP A 63 6.03 10.79 -2.35
CA TRP A 63 5.32 11.37 -3.48
C TRP A 63 3.98 10.67 -3.72
N CYS A 64 2.92 11.45 -3.96
CA CYS A 64 1.55 10.91 -4.00
C CYS A 64 1.28 10.02 -5.23
N GLY A 65 2.07 10.14 -6.31
CA GLY A 65 1.93 9.31 -7.50
C GLY A 65 2.37 7.85 -7.30
N VAL A 66 3.18 7.53 -6.29
CA VAL A 66 3.44 6.13 -5.89
C VAL A 66 2.12 5.43 -5.54
N SER A 67 1.32 6.06 -4.69
CA SER A 67 0.00 5.56 -4.30
C SER A 67 -0.98 5.56 -5.47
N LEU A 68 -0.83 6.44 -6.47
CA LEU A 68 -1.63 6.38 -7.69
C LEU A 68 -1.32 5.11 -8.50
N VAL A 69 -0.03 4.85 -8.75
CA VAL A 69 0.41 3.74 -9.59
C VAL A 69 0.13 2.39 -8.92
N VAL A 70 0.63 2.18 -7.70
CA VAL A 70 0.51 0.88 -7.03
C VAL A 70 -0.96 0.52 -6.74
N ARG A 71 -1.77 1.52 -6.34
CA ARG A 71 -3.17 1.28 -5.97
C ARG A 71 -4.13 1.30 -7.15
N LYS A 72 -4.09 2.35 -7.97
CA LYS A 72 -5.10 2.54 -9.04
C LYS A 72 -4.71 1.85 -10.34
N LYS A 73 -3.45 2.01 -10.78
CA LYS A 73 -3.00 1.50 -12.08
C LYS A 73 -2.72 0.00 -12.05
N MET A 74 -2.03 -0.47 -11.01
CA MET A 74 -1.64 -1.87 -10.90
C MET A 74 -2.62 -2.72 -10.06
N ALA A 75 -3.56 -2.08 -9.34
CA ALA A 75 -4.52 -2.74 -8.45
C ALA A 75 -3.87 -3.68 -7.40
N LEU A 76 -2.63 -3.37 -6.96
CA LEU A 76 -1.86 -4.24 -6.07
C LEU A 76 -2.18 -4.03 -4.59
N CYS A 77 -2.73 -2.87 -4.23
CA CYS A 77 -3.11 -2.58 -2.85
C CYS A 77 -4.63 -2.67 -2.64
N ARG A 78 -5.07 -3.70 -1.92
CA ARG A 78 -6.48 -3.87 -1.53
C ARG A 78 -6.93 -2.92 -0.40
N GLU A 79 -5.97 -2.32 0.29
CA GLU A 79 -6.18 -1.64 1.57
C GLU A 79 -5.37 -0.36 1.64
N ALA A 80 -5.94 0.74 2.17
CA ALA A 80 -5.25 2.02 2.31
C ALA A 80 -4.33 2.10 3.54
N PHE A 81 -3.10 2.58 3.39
CA PHE A 81 -2.14 2.76 4.46
C PHE A 81 -1.90 4.25 4.78
N PRO A 82 -1.24 4.58 5.89
CA PRO A 82 -1.10 5.96 6.37
C PRO A 82 -0.43 6.89 5.38
N PHE A 83 0.51 6.38 4.60
CA PHE A 83 1.29 7.18 3.67
C PHE A 83 0.69 7.24 2.26
N ASP A 84 -0.50 6.68 2.08
CA ASP A 84 -1.20 6.76 0.79
C ASP A 84 -1.73 8.17 0.54
N TYR A 85 -1.38 8.74 -0.62
CA TYR A 85 -1.81 10.06 -1.08
C TYR A 85 -1.42 11.24 -0.16
N ILE A 86 -0.35 11.07 0.61
CA ILE A 86 0.29 12.15 1.37
C ILE A 86 1.77 12.25 1.00
N LEU A 87 2.39 13.37 1.36
CA LEU A 87 3.84 13.51 1.32
C LEU A 87 4.37 13.21 2.72
N SER A 88 5.47 12.48 2.80
CA SER A 88 6.18 12.16 4.03
C SER A 88 7.68 12.25 3.76
N SER A 89 8.44 12.79 4.70
CA SER A 89 9.91 12.65 4.66
C SER A 89 10.30 11.24 5.11
N PHE A 90 11.44 10.72 4.62
CA PHE A 90 11.89 9.40 5.05
C PHE A 90 12.32 9.36 6.51
N GLN A 91 12.94 10.44 7.00
CA GLN A 91 13.16 10.66 8.44
C GLN A 91 11.85 10.61 9.24
N GLY A 92 10.77 11.20 8.71
CA GLY A 92 9.45 11.13 9.33
C GLY A 92 8.93 9.71 9.46
N ILE A 93 9.08 8.90 8.42
CA ILE A 93 8.70 7.48 8.44
C ILE A 93 9.48 6.73 9.52
N ILE A 94 10.78 6.97 9.63
CA ILE A 94 11.65 6.39 10.68
C ILE A 94 11.14 6.79 12.07
N HIS A 95 10.88 8.09 12.29
CA HIS A 95 10.33 8.61 13.54
C HIS A 95 9.00 7.94 13.89
N PHE A 96 8.03 7.90 12.97
CA PHE A 96 6.73 7.27 13.21
C PHE A 96 6.84 5.77 13.52
N LEU A 97 7.81 5.08 12.91
CA LEU A 97 8.09 3.68 13.21
C LEU A 97 8.74 3.49 14.59
N ARG A 98 9.50 4.45 15.12
CA ARG A 98 10.06 4.36 16.48
C ARG A 98 9.07 4.79 17.55
N ASP A 99 8.31 5.84 17.27
CA ASP A 99 7.53 6.58 18.27
C ASP A 99 6.02 6.41 18.11
N ASP A 100 5.58 5.25 17.63
CA ASP A 100 4.15 4.90 17.47
C ASP A 100 3.28 5.93 16.73
N PHE A 101 3.82 6.50 15.65
CA PHE A 101 3.17 7.55 14.86
C PHE A 101 2.87 8.84 15.65
N ASP A 102 3.62 9.10 16.72
CA ASP A 102 3.62 10.42 17.36
C ASP A 102 4.00 11.52 16.35
N GLY A 103 3.38 12.69 16.48
CA GLY A 103 3.57 13.80 15.53
C GLY A 103 3.12 13.53 14.08
N PHE A 104 2.41 12.43 13.78
CA PHE A 104 1.97 12.12 12.41
C PHE A 104 1.01 13.17 11.83
N PHE A 105 0.13 13.70 12.68
CA PHE A 105 -0.71 14.84 12.35
C PHE A 105 -0.01 16.13 12.81
N PRO A 106 -0.17 17.25 12.09
CA PRO A 106 0.36 18.52 12.55
C PRO A 106 -0.32 18.95 13.85
N ASP A 107 0.45 19.57 14.75
CA ASP A 107 -0.05 20.08 16.04
C ASP A 107 -1.19 21.08 15.84
N GLN A 108 -1.10 21.88 14.78
CA GLN A 108 -2.13 22.82 14.37
C GLN A 108 -2.84 22.28 13.13
N LEU A 109 -4.15 22.04 13.25
CA LEU A 109 -5.04 21.72 12.14
C LEU A 109 -5.48 23.00 11.41
N LEU A 110 -4.50 23.86 11.11
CA LEU A 110 -4.66 25.05 10.30
C LEU A 110 -4.08 24.77 8.93
N PRO A 111 -4.86 24.92 7.85
CA PRO A 111 -4.32 24.70 6.54
C PRO A 111 -3.42 25.87 6.12
N CYS A 112 -2.34 25.56 5.42
CA CYS A 112 -1.62 26.54 4.60
C CYS A 112 -2.17 26.51 3.17
N ILE A 113 -2.02 27.63 2.46
CA ILE A 113 -2.33 27.72 1.03
C ILE A 113 -1.01 27.75 0.28
N GLU A 114 -0.76 26.71 -0.51
CA GLU A 114 0.41 26.63 -1.38
C GLU A 114 -0.08 26.37 -2.81
N ASN A 115 0.41 27.15 -3.79
CA ASN A 115 -0.01 27.06 -5.19
C ASN A 115 -1.54 27.10 -5.38
N GLY A 116 -2.24 27.91 -4.57
CA GLY A 116 -3.70 28.04 -4.59
C GLY A 116 -4.46 26.83 -4.03
N ARG A 117 -3.77 25.85 -3.44
CA ARG A 117 -4.36 24.65 -2.86
C ARG A 117 -4.23 24.67 -1.34
N ARG A 118 -5.31 24.27 -0.68
CA ARG A 118 -5.36 24.08 0.77
C ARG A 118 -4.68 22.77 1.13
N GLN A 119 -3.71 22.81 2.03
CA GLN A 119 -3.05 21.61 2.56
C GLN A 119 -2.72 21.76 4.04
N PHE A 120 -2.52 20.64 4.74
CA PHE A 120 -2.07 20.62 6.13
C PHE A 120 -0.65 20.09 6.16
N ALA A 121 0.26 20.81 6.79
CA ALA A 121 1.67 20.46 6.84
C ALA A 121 2.16 20.39 8.29
N GLY A 122 2.78 19.27 8.65
CA GLY A 122 3.53 19.09 9.87
C GLY A 122 5.04 18.97 9.58
N PRO A 123 5.86 18.69 10.60
CA PRO A 123 7.31 18.56 10.43
C PRO A 123 7.73 17.45 9.44
N HIS A 124 6.90 16.41 9.32
CA HIS A 124 7.24 15.19 8.61
C HIS A 124 6.20 14.75 7.57
N THR A 125 5.04 15.41 7.52
CA THR A 125 3.90 15.02 6.69
C THR A 125 3.23 16.24 6.06
N ILE A 126 2.79 16.10 4.81
CA ILE A 126 1.92 17.07 4.13
C ILE A 126 0.71 16.32 3.57
N PHE A 127 -0.47 16.87 3.81
CA PHE A 127 -1.77 16.33 3.44
C PHE A 127 -2.42 17.22 2.35
N PRO A 128 -2.04 17.08 1.07
CA PRO A 128 -2.50 17.96 -0.01
C PRO A 128 -3.94 17.69 -0.48
N HIS A 129 -4.49 16.53 -0.12
CA HIS A 129 -5.81 16.05 -0.61
C HIS A 129 -6.76 15.68 0.53
N HIS A 130 -6.41 16.01 1.76
CA HIS A 130 -7.13 15.58 2.95
C HIS A 130 -7.42 16.76 3.86
N ASP A 131 -8.69 16.98 4.15
CA ASP A 131 -9.12 17.98 5.11
C ASP A 131 -9.01 17.42 6.53
N LEU A 132 -7.97 17.80 7.26
CA LEU A 132 -7.76 17.35 8.63
C LEU A 132 -8.69 18.02 9.65
N GLN A 133 -9.39 19.10 9.28
CA GLN A 133 -10.44 19.67 10.13
C GLN A 133 -11.69 18.76 10.16
N ASN A 134 -11.82 17.87 9.18
CA ASN A 134 -12.87 16.86 9.19
C ASN A 134 -12.49 15.68 10.11
N PRO A 135 -13.19 15.46 11.24
CA PRO A 135 -12.85 14.40 12.19
C PRO A 135 -12.99 12.99 11.57
N MET A 136 -13.78 12.82 10.52
CA MET A 136 -13.91 11.54 9.82
C MET A 136 -12.65 11.20 9.01
N VAL A 137 -11.96 12.21 8.47
CA VAL A 137 -10.67 12.03 7.78
C VAL A 137 -9.62 11.61 8.80
N VAL A 138 -9.52 12.30 9.93
CA VAL A 138 -8.60 11.95 11.03
C VAL A 138 -8.88 10.53 11.54
N LYS A 139 -10.15 10.18 11.77
CA LYS A 139 -10.57 8.82 12.17
C LYS A 139 -10.17 7.77 11.13
N ALA A 140 -10.27 8.09 9.84
CA ALA A 140 -9.83 7.18 8.77
C ALA A 140 -8.32 6.97 8.81
N PHE A 141 -7.50 8.02 8.96
CA PHE A 141 -6.05 7.87 9.10
C PHE A 141 -5.65 7.07 10.33
N LYS A 142 -6.25 7.32 11.50
CA LYS A 142 -6.01 6.51 12.71
C LYS A 142 -6.28 5.02 12.48
N ARG A 143 -7.32 4.67 11.72
CA ARG A 143 -7.58 3.29 11.30
C ARG A 143 -6.50 2.74 10.36
N ARG A 144 -6.04 3.53 9.40
CA ARG A 144 -4.95 3.15 8.48
C ARG A 144 -3.65 2.89 9.24
N ILE A 145 -3.34 3.70 10.26
CA ILE A 145 -2.16 3.55 11.13
C ILE A 145 -2.22 2.23 11.87
N ARG A 146 -3.33 1.94 12.56
CA ARG A 146 -3.50 0.66 13.26
C ARG A 146 -3.34 -0.53 12.31
N ARG A 147 -3.98 -0.47 11.15
CA ARG A 147 -3.86 -1.53 10.14
C ARG A 147 -2.42 -1.70 9.66
N PHE A 148 -1.70 -0.61 9.42
CA PHE A 148 -0.30 -0.65 9.03
C PHE A 148 0.54 -1.33 10.10
N LEU A 149 0.44 -0.90 11.36
CA LEU A 149 1.15 -1.52 12.47
C LEU A 149 0.79 -3.01 12.64
N SER A 150 -0.49 -3.37 12.49
CA SER A 150 -0.92 -4.77 12.52
C SER A 150 -0.33 -5.60 11.37
N LEU A 151 -0.19 -5.02 10.17
CA LEU A 151 0.48 -5.68 9.05
C LEU A 151 1.97 -5.90 9.36
N LEU A 152 2.65 -4.89 9.91
CA LEU A 152 4.09 -4.98 10.21
C LEU A 152 4.40 -5.97 11.34
N ALA A 153 3.44 -6.20 12.25
CA ALA A 153 3.57 -7.19 13.33
C ALA A 153 3.37 -8.65 12.86
N GLN A 154 3.02 -8.87 11.58
CA GLN A 154 2.86 -10.20 11.00
C GLN A 154 4.17 -10.67 10.32
N GLU A 155 4.23 -11.96 9.99
CA GLU A 155 5.36 -12.55 9.24
C GLU A 155 5.19 -12.49 7.72
N ASP A 156 4.02 -12.02 7.25
CA ASP A 156 3.71 -11.86 5.83
C ASP A 156 4.76 -10.93 5.17
N PRO A 157 5.39 -11.35 4.06
CA PRO A 157 6.36 -10.52 3.36
C PRO A 157 5.77 -9.18 2.89
N VAL A 158 6.51 -8.08 3.08
CA VAL A 158 6.12 -6.73 2.67
C VAL A 158 7.13 -6.14 1.69
N LEU A 159 6.64 -5.61 0.56
CA LEU A 159 7.42 -4.74 -0.32
C LEU A 159 7.06 -3.29 -0.02
N PHE A 160 7.97 -2.57 0.61
CA PHE A 160 7.85 -1.13 0.78
C PHE A 160 8.25 -0.42 -0.52
N VAL A 161 7.46 0.58 -0.91
CA VAL A 161 7.75 1.43 -2.08
C VAL A 161 7.88 2.88 -1.64
N ARG A 162 9.03 3.49 -1.92
CA ARG A 162 9.36 4.90 -1.62
C ARG A 162 9.79 5.59 -2.90
N ALA A 163 9.29 6.80 -3.15
CA ALA A 163 9.79 7.66 -4.22
C ALA A 163 10.24 9.03 -3.70
N SER A 164 11.55 9.27 -3.65
CA SER A 164 12.11 10.56 -3.24
C SER A 164 12.19 11.54 -4.42
N GLY A 165 11.80 12.78 -4.17
CA GLY A 165 11.86 13.86 -5.16
C GLY A 165 13.24 14.52 -5.29
N ALA A 166 13.35 15.48 -6.20
CA ALA A 166 14.60 16.14 -6.60
C ALA A 166 15.43 16.74 -5.47
N TYR A 167 14.75 17.25 -4.44
CA TYR A 167 15.35 18.15 -3.46
C TYR A 167 15.97 17.42 -2.26
N PHE A 168 15.78 16.10 -2.15
CA PHE A 168 16.25 15.34 -1.00
C PHE A 168 16.76 13.96 -1.43
N ASP A 169 18.08 13.81 -1.52
CA ASP A 169 18.70 12.47 -1.53
C ASP A 169 18.67 11.92 -0.10
N GLU A 170 17.62 11.18 0.21
CA GLU A 170 17.40 10.54 1.51
C GLU A 170 17.83 9.06 1.50
N ALA A 171 18.41 8.56 0.40
CA ALA A 171 18.81 7.15 0.29
C ALA A 171 19.85 6.76 1.36
N HIS A 172 20.66 7.72 1.83
CA HIS A 172 21.58 7.54 2.94
C HIS A 172 20.90 7.15 4.27
N GLN A 173 19.59 7.37 4.43
CA GLN A 173 18.82 7.01 5.63
C GLN A 173 18.27 5.57 5.58
N ILE A 174 18.46 4.84 4.46
CA ILE A 174 18.01 3.45 4.31
C ILE A 174 18.51 2.54 5.45
N PRO A 175 19.79 2.60 5.89
CA PRO A 175 20.25 1.78 7.01
C PRO A 175 19.48 2.04 8.30
N GLU A 176 19.13 3.30 8.56
CA GLU A 176 18.38 3.70 9.75
C GLU A 176 16.93 3.22 9.68
N PHE A 177 16.29 3.32 8.50
CA PHE A 177 14.97 2.73 8.27
C PHE A 177 14.95 1.22 8.51
N ILE A 178 15.97 0.51 8.03
CA ILE A 178 16.08 -0.94 8.26
C ILE A 178 16.22 -1.24 9.75
N SER A 179 17.06 -0.49 10.47
CA SER A 179 17.23 -0.64 11.92
C SER A 179 15.89 -0.41 12.64
N ALA A 180 15.17 0.67 12.33
CA ALA A 180 13.87 0.97 12.94
C ALA A 180 12.84 -0.15 12.73
N ILE A 181 12.76 -0.73 11.52
CA ILE A 181 11.87 -1.87 11.26
C ILE A 181 12.34 -3.11 12.04
N ARG A 182 13.63 -3.43 12.03
CA ARG A 182 14.16 -4.65 12.66
C ARG A 182 14.09 -4.61 14.18
N GLU A 183 14.26 -3.44 14.78
CA GLU A 183 14.13 -3.23 16.23
C GLU A 183 12.69 -3.42 16.69
N ARG A 184 11.72 -2.87 15.95
CA ARG A 184 10.30 -2.91 16.36
C ARG A 184 9.54 -4.14 15.86
N PHE A 185 9.90 -4.66 14.69
CA PHE A 185 9.23 -5.77 14.00
C PHE A 185 10.26 -6.82 13.53
N PRO A 186 10.97 -7.48 14.46
CA PRO A 186 12.10 -8.36 14.11
C PRO A 186 11.72 -9.53 13.20
N ALA A 187 10.50 -10.04 13.32
CA ALA A 187 9.98 -11.17 12.53
C ALA A 187 9.54 -10.77 11.11
N LEU A 188 9.38 -9.47 10.82
CA LEU A 188 8.88 -9.01 9.53
C LEU A 188 9.87 -9.33 8.40
N LYS A 189 9.40 -10.04 7.38
CA LYS A 189 10.13 -10.17 6.12
C LYS A 189 9.78 -8.97 5.26
N PHE A 190 10.78 -8.23 4.81
CA PHE A 190 10.51 -7.09 3.94
C PHE A 190 11.62 -6.85 2.92
N ARG A 191 11.22 -6.23 1.82
CA ARG A 191 12.08 -5.57 0.86
C ARG A 191 11.71 -4.11 0.71
N LEU A 192 12.64 -3.30 0.24
CA LEU A 192 12.46 -1.89 -0.04
C LEU A 192 12.79 -1.62 -1.51
N LEU A 193 11.81 -1.14 -2.25
CA LEU A 193 12.00 -0.47 -3.53
C LEU A 193 12.08 1.03 -3.29
N PHE A 194 13.25 1.60 -3.51
CA PHE A 194 13.54 3.01 -3.34
C PHE A 194 13.80 3.66 -4.71
N ILE A 195 12.97 4.61 -5.09
CA ILE A 195 13.05 5.31 -6.38
C ILE A 195 13.46 6.76 -6.09
N SER A 196 14.61 7.20 -6.59
CA SER A 196 15.12 8.55 -6.36
C SER A 196 15.13 9.35 -7.66
N HIS A 197 14.39 10.46 -7.68
CA HIS A 197 14.27 11.34 -8.85
C HIS A 197 15.32 12.44 -8.89
N TYR A 198 15.63 12.88 -10.11
CA TYR A 198 16.57 13.96 -10.43
C TYR A 198 17.97 13.79 -9.81
N GLN A 199 18.36 12.55 -9.60
CA GLN A 199 19.69 12.20 -9.12
C GLN A 199 20.59 11.93 -10.34
N GLY A 200 20.85 12.99 -11.09
CA GLY A 200 21.71 12.98 -12.28
C GLY A 200 23.17 12.66 -11.95
N GLU A 201 24.09 13.56 -12.30
CA GLU A 201 25.51 13.40 -11.97
C GLU A 201 25.75 13.65 -10.48
N GLY A 202 26.28 12.64 -9.77
CA GLY A 202 26.52 12.72 -8.33
C GLY A 202 26.88 11.37 -7.71
N LYS A 203 27.38 11.40 -6.47
CA LYS A 203 27.68 10.17 -5.72
C LYS A 203 26.36 9.53 -5.27
N LYS A 204 26.02 8.40 -5.88
CA LYS A 204 24.83 7.62 -5.53
C LYS A 204 25.07 6.80 -4.27
N PHE A 205 24.04 6.64 -3.45
CA PHE A 205 24.06 5.73 -2.32
C PHE A 205 24.02 4.29 -2.84
N HIS A 206 24.91 3.45 -2.32
CA HIS A 206 24.97 2.04 -2.66
C HIS A 206 24.83 1.22 -1.39
N THR A 207 24.12 0.10 -1.50
CA THR A 207 23.92 -0.86 -0.43
C THR A 207 24.22 -2.26 -0.91
N THR A 208 24.79 -3.09 -0.05
CA THR A 208 25.00 -4.52 -0.28
C THR A 208 23.84 -5.36 0.23
N ASN A 209 22.82 -4.73 0.85
CA ASN A 209 21.67 -5.45 1.37
C ASN A 209 20.79 -5.94 0.20
N PRO A 210 20.63 -7.27 0.01
CA PRO A 210 19.87 -7.82 -1.12
C PRO A 210 18.37 -7.52 -1.04
N ASN A 211 17.87 -7.09 0.11
CA ASN A 211 16.46 -6.71 0.30
C ASN A 211 16.18 -5.25 -0.07
N VAL A 212 17.18 -4.51 -0.53
CA VAL A 212 17.02 -3.11 -0.94
C VAL A 212 17.32 -2.98 -2.42
N ILE A 213 16.36 -2.44 -3.16
CA ILE A 213 16.44 -2.15 -4.58
C ILE A 213 16.37 -0.64 -4.72
N ILE A 214 17.39 -0.03 -5.33
CA ILE A 214 17.46 1.43 -5.52
C ILE A 214 17.50 1.73 -7.01
N HIS A 215 16.58 2.58 -7.47
CA HIS A 215 16.58 3.12 -8.82
C HIS A 215 16.76 4.63 -8.77
N TYR A 216 17.73 5.11 -9.54
CA TYR A 216 17.97 6.54 -9.75
C TYR A 216 17.43 6.92 -11.11
N LEU A 217 16.50 7.88 -11.15
CA LEU A 217 15.87 8.38 -12.36
C LEU A 217 16.35 9.80 -12.63
N ASP A 218 16.71 10.09 -13.88
CA ASP A 218 17.25 11.39 -14.28
C ASP A 218 16.16 12.47 -14.41
N THR A 219 14.89 12.07 -14.60
CA THR A 219 13.75 12.98 -14.77
C THR A 219 12.46 12.39 -14.19
N GLU A 220 11.44 13.23 -13.96
CA GLU A 220 10.07 12.80 -13.65
C GLU A 220 9.16 12.68 -14.89
N ALA A 221 9.66 12.86 -16.12
CA ALA A 221 8.79 13.06 -17.30
C ALA A 221 7.82 11.89 -17.59
N SER A 222 8.17 10.67 -17.18
CA SER A 222 7.40 9.44 -17.41
C SER A 222 7.19 8.62 -16.12
N TRP A 223 6.99 9.31 -15.00
CA TRP A 223 6.92 8.69 -13.67
C TRP A 223 5.89 7.56 -13.56
N GLU A 224 4.76 7.64 -14.26
CA GLU A 224 3.74 6.59 -14.19
C GLU A 224 4.21 5.27 -14.81
N GLU A 225 4.78 5.34 -16.01
CA GLU A 225 5.33 4.19 -16.73
C GLU A 225 6.53 3.61 -15.98
N ASP A 226 7.43 4.48 -15.52
CA ASP A 226 8.61 4.07 -14.76
C ASP A 226 8.22 3.37 -13.47
N TYR A 227 7.27 3.91 -12.69
CA TYR A 227 6.89 3.27 -11.43
C TYR A 227 6.20 1.93 -11.68
N SER A 228 5.35 1.85 -12.71
CA SER A 228 4.67 0.61 -13.07
C SER A 228 5.68 -0.48 -13.46
N ARG A 229 6.70 -0.09 -14.26
CA ARG A 229 7.79 -0.96 -14.67
C ARG A 229 8.66 -1.38 -13.48
N LEU A 230 9.14 -0.44 -12.68
CA LEU A 230 10.05 -0.71 -11.55
C LEU A 230 9.38 -1.55 -10.46
N VAL A 231 8.10 -1.30 -10.16
CA VAL A 231 7.33 -2.15 -9.24
C VAL A 231 7.12 -3.54 -9.84
N GLY A 232 6.86 -3.65 -11.15
CA GLY A 232 6.77 -4.93 -11.86
C GLY A 232 8.08 -5.74 -11.78
N GLU A 233 9.20 -5.11 -12.10
CA GLU A 233 10.56 -5.67 -11.99
C GLU A 233 10.86 -6.14 -10.56
N ALA A 234 10.56 -5.31 -9.55
CA ALA A 234 10.76 -5.68 -8.16
C ALA A 234 9.95 -6.91 -7.75
N LEU A 235 8.78 -7.15 -8.35
CA LEU A 235 7.93 -8.33 -8.11
C LEU A 235 8.31 -9.54 -8.98
N GLY A 236 9.38 -9.46 -9.76
CA GLY A 236 9.78 -10.50 -10.71
C GLY A 236 8.93 -10.56 -11.99
N ARG A 237 7.97 -9.65 -12.16
CA ARG A 237 7.12 -9.58 -13.36
C ARG A 237 7.91 -8.88 -14.47
N ASN A 238 8.67 -9.64 -15.24
CA ASN A 238 9.32 -9.14 -16.44
C ASN A 238 8.28 -8.48 -17.35
N GLY A 239 8.53 -7.22 -17.73
CA GLY A 239 7.71 -6.40 -18.62
C GLY A 239 7.68 -6.88 -20.07
N SER A 240 7.44 -8.16 -20.32
CA SER A 240 7.11 -8.70 -21.64
C SER A 240 5.60 -8.65 -21.83
N ASN A 241 5.09 -7.47 -22.17
CA ASN A 241 3.89 -7.31 -23.00
C ASN A 241 4.00 -5.94 -23.71
N ARG A 242 4.98 -5.85 -24.61
CA ARG A 242 4.79 -5.07 -25.84
C ARG A 242 4.38 -6.08 -26.91
N LEU A 243 3.08 -6.14 -27.19
CA LEU A 243 2.55 -6.56 -28.48
C LEU A 243 2.19 -5.29 -29.24
#